data_AF-A0A2V7I558-F1
#
_entry.id   AF-A0A2V7I558-F1
#
_cell.length_a   1.000
_cell.length_b   1.000
_cell.length_c   1.000
_cell.angle_alpha   90.00
_cell.angle_beta   90.00
_cell.angle_gamma   90.00
#
_symmetry.space_group_name_H-M   'P 1'
#
loop_
_entity.id
_entity.type
_entity.pdbx_description
1 polymer ?
#
loop_
_entity_poly.entity_id
_entity_poly.type
_entity_poly.pdbx_seq_one_letter_code
_entity_poly.pdbx_strand_id
1 'polypeptide(L)'
;MDNKDRKPLDRCAEVLLRHFGVDSYFIEGTRGVWRLTVRRPEHFARWLHPQVYASDANKRVPRSILNAQADAKLAFLRGYNEGDGLRAGHGSYEFKSFKTKSPILTLGLCYLIANTTRQRICLNTEVRATGIYYLINLNSTNEGHERWGQHLEVPEDVIKKIEAVSYDGEVWDFETEDHVFHAGLGRNLVHNTGPRRGDVFVESTFARQVAEIEAGLCEPVVQAGDLNPRRDYSDVRDIVRGYWLLLERG
;
A
#
# COMPACT_ATOMS: atom_id res chain seq x y z
N MET A 1 17.13 15.99 -11.24
CA MET A 1 16.89 14.54 -11.43
C MET A 1 18.22 13.92 -11.80
N ASP A 2 18.63 12.86 -11.12
CA ASP A 2 19.97 12.27 -11.30
C ASP A 2 19.86 10.86 -11.90
N ASN A 3 20.65 10.54 -12.92
CA ASN A 3 20.69 9.21 -13.52
C ASN A 3 22.05 8.94 -14.18
N LYS A 4 22.50 7.67 -14.18
CA LYS A 4 23.69 7.25 -14.94
C LYS A 4 23.42 7.17 -16.44
N ASP A 5 22.20 6.75 -16.82
CA ASP A 5 21.76 6.80 -18.20
C ASP A 5 21.18 8.21 -18.48
N ARG A 6 21.66 8.82 -19.56
CA ARG A 6 21.21 10.15 -19.97
C ARG A 6 19.86 10.10 -20.67
N LYS A 7 19.49 9.00 -21.34
CA LYS A 7 18.26 8.92 -22.14
C LYS A 7 16.97 9.24 -21.37
N PRO A 8 16.76 8.74 -20.13
CA PRO A 8 15.59 9.13 -19.35
C PRO A 8 15.58 10.63 -19.02
N LEU A 9 16.75 11.22 -18.78
CA LEU A 9 16.87 12.64 -18.50
C LEU A 9 16.60 13.51 -19.73
N ASP A 10 17.04 13.09 -20.92
CA ASP A 10 16.72 13.78 -22.18
C ASP A 10 15.21 13.79 -22.44
N ARG A 11 14.51 12.67 -22.19
CA ARG A 11 13.03 12.64 -22.26
C ARG A 11 12.37 13.53 -21.23
N CYS A 12 12.89 13.57 -19.99
CA CYS A 12 12.38 14.50 -18.99
C CYS A 12 12.54 15.96 -19.44
N ALA A 13 13.67 16.32 -20.05
CA ALA A 13 13.91 17.66 -20.58
C ALA A 13 12.92 18.01 -21.70
N GLU A 14 12.66 17.08 -22.62
CA GLU A 14 11.65 17.25 -23.68
C GLU A 14 10.25 17.46 -23.09
N VAL A 15 9.86 16.64 -22.11
CA VAL A 15 8.55 16.74 -21.46
C VAL A 15 8.39 18.09 -20.74
N LEU A 16 9.42 18.53 -20.01
CA LEU A 16 9.44 19.83 -19.33
C LEU A 16 9.23 20.98 -20.31
N LEU A 17 9.96 20.98 -21.42
CA LEU A 17 9.86 22.05 -22.41
C LEU A 17 8.52 22.01 -23.14
N ARG A 18 8.12 20.84 -23.64
CA ARG A 18 6.94 20.68 -24.50
C ARG A 18 5.62 20.86 -23.78
N HIS A 19 5.50 20.35 -22.56
CA HIS A 19 4.23 20.31 -21.84
C HIS A 19 4.12 21.35 -20.73
N PHE A 20 5.25 21.86 -20.23
CA PHE A 20 5.27 22.83 -19.14
C PHE A 20 5.89 24.17 -19.53
N GLY A 21 6.51 24.27 -20.71
CA GLY A 21 7.24 25.48 -21.12
C GLY A 21 8.43 25.77 -20.21
N VAL A 22 8.96 24.75 -19.54
CA VAL A 22 10.01 24.86 -18.52
C VAL A 22 11.33 24.41 -19.12
N ASP A 23 12.30 25.32 -19.18
CA ASP A 23 13.65 25.03 -19.66
C ASP A 23 14.46 24.25 -18.61
N SER A 24 15.43 23.47 -19.06
CA SER A 24 16.29 22.65 -18.21
C SER A 24 17.67 22.46 -18.82
N TYR A 25 18.65 22.15 -17.98
CA TYR A 25 20.04 21.97 -18.40
C TYR A 25 20.69 20.81 -17.66
N PHE A 26 21.73 20.24 -18.27
CA PHE A 26 22.47 19.11 -17.71
C PHE A 26 23.70 19.59 -16.94
N ILE A 27 23.94 18.93 -15.82
CA ILE A 27 25.17 19.04 -15.04
C ILE A 27 25.77 17.65 -14.98
N GLU A 28 27.05 17.52 -15.34
CA GLU A 28 27.79 16.29 -15.13
C GLU A 28 28.18 16.19 -13.65
N GLY A 29 27.67 15.16 -12.97
CA GLY A 29 27.94 14.86 -11.58
C GLY A 29 29.15 13.95 -11.39
N THR A 30 29.38 13.52 -10.16
CA THR A 30 30.47 12.59 -9.86
C THR A 30 30.11 11.15 -10.27
N ARG A 31 31.13 10.33 -10.59
CA ARG A 31 30.98 8.91 -10.93
C ARG A 31 30.08 8.64 -12.16
N GLY A 32 30.09 9.53 -13.15
CA GLY A 32 29.35 9.37 -14.41
C GLY A 32 27.84 9.50 -14.26
N VAL A 33 27.36 10.15 -13.19
CA VAL A 33 25.94 10.45 -12.99
C VAL A 33 25.63 11.79 -13.62
N TRP A 34 24.65 11.85 -14.51
CA TRP A 34 24.11 13.09 -15.07
C TRP A 34 23.00 13.63 -14.18
N ARG A 35 22.94 14.96 -14.05
CA ARG A 35 21.87 15.67 -13.36
C ARG A 35 21.14 16.58 -14.33
N LEU A 36 19.84 16.36 -14.51
CA LEU A 36 18.94 17.33 -15.13
C LEU A 36 18.48 18.36 -14.08
N THR A 37 18.71 19.63 -14.37
CA THR A 37 18.34 20.76 -13.51
C THR A 37 17.35 21.65 -14.22
N VAL A 38 16.23 21.92 -13.56
CA VAL A 38 15.19 22.83 -14.06
C VAL A 38 15.65 24.28 -13.88
N ARG A 39 15.54 25.10 -14.92
CA ARG A 39 15.85 26.53 -14.85
C ARG A 39 14.70 27.27 -14.17
N ARG A 40 15.00 28.11 -13.17
CA ARG A 40 13.99 28.84 -12.35
C ARG A 40 12.91 27.88 -11.81
N PRO A 41 13.31 26.90 -10.99
CA PRO A 41 12.45 25.78 -10.59
C PRO A 41 11.31 26.18 -9.66
N GLU A 42 11.29 27.39 -9.11
CA GLU A 42 10.44 27.79 -7.99
C GLU A 42 8.96 27.62 -8.33
N HIS A 43 8.54 28.07 -9.50
CA HIS A 43 7.15 27.97 -9.94
C HIS A 43 6.75 26.53 -10.23
N PHE A 44 7.58 25.80 -10.97
CA PHE A 44 7.33 24.40 -11.32
C PHE A 44 7.31 23.51 -10.07
N ALA A 45 8.25 23.70 -9.15
CA ALA A 45 8.31 22.98 -7.88
C ALA A 45 7.09 23.27 -7.00
N ARG A 46 6.65 24.54 -6.91
CA ARG A 46 5.44 24.91 -6.15
C ARG A 46 4.18 24.24 -6.71
N TRP A 47 4.11 24.05 -8.02
CA TRP A 47 3.03 23.32 -8.68
C TRP A 47 3.15 21.79 -8.49
N LEU A 48 4.33 21.21 -8.67
CA LEU A 48 4.53 19.76 -8.65
C LEU A 48 4.54 19.18 -7.24
N HIS A 49 5.20 19.85 -6.29
CA HIS A 49 5.38 19.37 -4.92
C HIS A 49 4.08 18.91 -4.25
N PRO A 50 3.00 19.72 -4.19
CA PRO A 50 1.74 19.28 -3.57
C PRO A 50 1.05 18.15 -4.34
N GLN A 51 1.47 17.79 -5.55
CA GLN A 51 0.92 16.63 -6.25
C GLN A 51 1.62 15.35 -5.83
N VAL A 52 2.95 15.37 -5.71
CA VAL A 52 3.80 14.18 -5.48
C VAL A 52 4.25 14.01 -4.03
N TYR A 53 3.97 14.97 -3.15
CA TYR A 53 4.19 14.88 -1.70
C TYR A 53 2.90 15.11 -0.91
N ALA A 54 2.73 14.37 0.18
CA ALA A 54 1.73 14.59 1.20
C ALA A 54 2.18 15.67 2.21
N SER A 55 1.28 16.07 3.11
CA SER A 55 1.53 17.14 4.09
C SER A 55 2.63 16.82 5.10
N ASP A 56 2.85 15.54 5.37
CA ASP A 56 3.91 14.96 6.20
C ASP A 56 5.24 14.72 5.43
N ALA A 57 5.34 15.26 4.21
CA ALA A 57 6.46 15.09 3.29
C ALA A 57 6.68 13.65 2.79
N ASN A 58 5.74 12.73 3.02
CA ASN A 58 5.77 11.44 2.35
C ASN A 58 5.56 11.61 0.84
N LYS A 59 6.32 10.88 0.03
CA LYS A 59 6.07 10.81 -1.41
C LYS A 59 4.70 10.16 -1.64
N ARG A 60 4.02 10.50 -2.73
CA ARG A 60 2.75 9.88 -3.09
C ARG A 60 2.58 9.79 -4.59
N VAL A 61 1.75 8.85 -5.02
CA VAL A 61 1.18 8.89 -6.37
C VAL A 61 0.21 10.09 -6.43
N PRO A 62 0.31 10.96 -7.44
CA PRO A 62 -0.62 12.08 -7.58
C PRO A 62 -2.08 11.62 -7.67
N ARG A 63 -2.99 12.37 -7.03
CA ARG A 63 -4.43 12.10 -7.09
C ARG A 63 -4.97 12.07 -8.53
N SER A 64 -4.42 12.90 -9.42
CA SER A 64 -4.77 12.90 -10.84
C SER A 64 -4.44 11.57 -11.52
N ILE A 65 -3.35 10.90 -11.14
CA ILE A 65 -2.94 9.58 -11.66
C ILE A 65 -3.77 8.47 -11.02
N LEU A 66 -4.03 8.54 -9.72
CA LEU A 66 -4.88 7.55 -9.03
C LEU A 66 -6.28 7.46 -9.65
N ASN A 67 -6.83 8.59 -10.08
CA ASN A 67 -8.16 8.66 -10.71
C ASN A 67 -8.11 8.57 -12.25
N ALA A 68 -6.94 8.37 -12.85
CA ALA A 68 -6.81 8.30 -14.30
C ALA A 68 -7.25 6.94 -14.86
N GLN A 69 -7.40 6.92 -16.19
CA GLN A 69 -7.56 5.70 -16.98
C GLN A 69 -6.32 4.78 -16.89
N ALA A 70 -6.52 3.50 -17.19
CA ALA A 70 -5.53 2.44 -16.96
C ALA A 70 -4.21 2.66 -17.72
N ASP A 71 -4.26 3.23 -18.92
CA ASP A 71 -3.11 3.59 -19.74
C ASP A 71 -2.25 4.68 -19.09
N ALA A 72 -2.86 5.73 -18.55
CA ALA A 72 -2.17 6.80 -17.84
C ALA A 72 -1.57 6.31 -16.51
N LYS A 73 -2.30 5.45 -15.79
CA LYS A 73 -1.79 4.74 -14.59
C LYS A 73 -0.55 3.92 -14.93
N LEU A 74 -0.61 3.16 -16.02
CA LEU A 74 0.50 2.32 -16.48
C LEU A 74 1.68 3.18 -16.96
N ALA A 75 1.45 4.28 -17.67
CA ALA A 75 2.49 5.20 -18.10
C ALA A 75 3.25 5.80 -16.91
N PHE A 76 2.53 6.20 -15.84
CA PHE A 76 3.15 6.64 -14.60
C PHE A 76 4.02 5.53 -13.97
N LEU A 77 3.49 4.30 -13.86
CA LEU A 77 4.24 3.16 -13.34
C LEU A 77 5.52 2.89 -14.13
N ARG A 78 5.48 3.00 -15.47
CA ARG A 78 6.65 2.85 -16.34
C ARG A 78 7.70 3.91 -16.06
N GLY A 79 7.29 5.17 -15.95
CA GLY A 79 8.18 6.26 -15.58
C GLY A 79 8.79 6.06 -14.19
N TYR A 80 8.00 5.60 -13.23
CA TYR A 80 8.48 5.27 -11.88
C TYR A 80 9.49 4.10 -11.91
N ASN A 81 9.18 3.01 -12.61
CA ASN A 81 10.06 1.86 -12.77
C ASN A 81 11.38 2.24 -13.45
N GLU A 82 11.34 3.22 -14.34
CA GLU A 82 12.55 3.69 -14.98
C GLU A 82 13.51 4.40 -14.03
N GLY A 83 12.96 5.20 -13.10
CA GLY A 83 13.72 5.92 -12.09
C GLY A 83 14.14 5.05 -10.89
N ASP A 84 13.18 4.35 -10.30
CA ASP A 84 13.30 3.70 -8.98
C ASP A 84 13.02 2.18 -9.01
N GLY A 85 12.79 1.60 -10.19
CA GLY A 85 12.55 0.16 -10.35
C GLY A 85 13.83 -0.69 -10.25
N LEU A 86 13.70 -1.90 -9.71
CA LEU A 86 14.81 -2.84 -9.65
C LEU A 86 15.24 -3.28 -11.06
N ARG A 87 16.47 -2.91 -11.45
CA ARG A 87 17.06 -3.32 -12.74
C ARG A 87 17.74 -4.68 -12.70
N ALA A 88 18.32 -5.03 -11.56
CA ALA A 88 19.01 -6.30 -11.36
C ALA A 88 18.02 -7.46 -11.12
N GLY A 89 18.40 -8.68 -11.49
CA GLY A 89 17.65 -9.90 -11.18
C GLY A 89 17.20 -10.70 -12.40
N HIS A 90 16.92 -11.98 -12.17
CA HIS A 90 16.50 -12.94 -13.19
C HIS A 90 15.02 -12.74 -13.53
N GLY A 91 14.71 -12.50 -14.80
CA GLY A 91 13.35 -12.27 -15.28
C GLY A 91 13.30 -11.23 -16.40
N SER A 92 12.52 -11.53 -17.44
CA SER A 92 12.33 -10.70 -18.64
C SER A 92 11.10 -9.78 -18.56
N TYR A 93 10.39 -9.76 -17.44
CA TYR A 93 9.17 -8.98 -17.25
C TYR A 93 9.47 -7.54 -16.77
N GLU A 94 8.57 -6.62 -17.11
CA GLU A 94 8.77 -5.17 -17.05
C GLU A 94 8.95 -4.64 -15.61
N PHE A 95 8.07 -5.03 -14.69
CA PHE A 95 8.08 -4.57 -13.31
C PHE A 95 8.52 -5.70 -12.37
N LYS A 96 9.68 -5.56 -11.73
CA LYS A 96 10.26 -6.59 -10.85
C LYS A 96 9.98 -6.31 -9.38
N SER A 97 10.47 -5.17 -8.90
CA SER A 97 10.18 -4.71 -7.55
C SER A 97 10.40 -3.21 -7.40
N PHE A 98 9.74 -2.66 -6.39
CA PHE A 98 9.89 -1.28 -5.95
C PHE A 98 10.26 -1.24 -4.48
N LYS A 99 11.18 -0.35 -4.11
CA LYS A 99 11.53 -0.09 -2.71
C LYS A 99 11.39 1.38 -2.40
N THR A 100 10.67 1.71 -1.32
CA THR A 100 10.47 3.09 -0.88
C THR A 100 10.39 3.16 0.64
N LYS A 101 10.74 4.32 1.22
CA LYS A 101 10.46 4.62 2.63
C LYS A 101 9.03 5.11 2.86
N SER A 102 8.36 5.51 1.78
CA SER A 102 7.08 6.19 1.90
C SER A 102 5.92 5.18 1.87
N PRO A 103 5.18 5.04 2.97
CA PRO A 103 4.01 4.18 3.04
C PRO A 103 2.85 4.68 2.16
N ILE A 104 2.59 5.99 2.10
CA ILE A 104 1.62 6.60 1.17
C ILE A 104 1.94 6.28 -0.30
N LEU A 105 3.22 6.40 -0.71
CA LEU A 105 3.63 6.01 -2.06
C LEU A 105 3.42 4.51 -2.29
N THR A 106 3.71 3.67 -1.29
CA THR A 106 3.53 2.21 -1.36
C THR A 106 2.08 1.86 -1.66
N LEU A 107 1.12 2.48 -0.98
CA LEU A 107 -0.31 2.33 -1.25
C LEU A 107 -0.66 2.69 -2.70
N GLY A 108 -0.21 3.85 -3.15
CA GLY A 108 -0.48 4.31 -4.51
C GLY A 108 0.09 3.34 -5.55
N LEU A 109 1.33 2.87 -5.38
CA LEU A 109 1.94 1.89 -6.29
C LEU A 109 1.18 0.57 -6.31
N CYS A 110 0.83 0.02 -5.14
CA CYS A 110 0.03 -1.21 -5.05
C CYS A 110 -1.32 -1.05 -5.78
N TYR A 111 -1.99 0.09 -5.61
CA TYR A 111 -3.23 0.39 -6.31
C TYR A 111 -3.04 0.44 -7.83
N LEU A 112 -2.03 1.16 -8.33
CA LEU A 112 -1.77 1.25 -9.76
C LEU A 112 -1.48 -0.14 -10.36
N ILE A 113 -0.67 -0.96 -9.68
CA ILE A 113 -0.29 -2.31 -10.14
C ILE A 113 -1.52 -3.21 -10.23
N ALA A 114 -2.33 -3.24 -9.17
CA ALA A 114 -3.57 -4.03 -9.13
C ALA A 114 -4.56 -3.64 -10.25
N ASN A 115 -4.55 -2.37 -10.67
CA ASN A 115 -5.43 -1.85 -11.72
C ASN A 115 -4.86 -2.00 -13.14
N THR A 116 -3.59 -2.38 -13.32
CA THR A 116 -2.94 -2.27 -14.64
C THR A 116 -2.11 -3.48 -15.09
N THR A 117 -1.46 -4.23 -14.20
CA THR A 117 -0.42 -5.19 -14.63
C THR A 117 -0.79 -6.66 -14.48
N ARG A 118 -1.92 -6.98 -13.81
CA ARG A 118 -2.31 -8.34 -13.39
C ARG A 118 -1.24 -9.08 -12.57
N GLN A 119 -0.17 -8.40 -12.14
CA GLN A 119 0.89 -9.02 -11.34
C GLN A 119 0.41 -9.21 -9.91
N ARG A 120 0.73 -10.38 -9.34
CA ARG A 120 0.60 -10.60 -7.90
C ARG A 120 1.63 -9.74 -7.17
N ILE A 121 1.18 -9.11 -6.08
CA ILE A 121 1.99 -8.22 -5.23
C ILE A 121 2.38 -8.98 -3.96
N CYS A 122 3.67 -9.01 -3.64
CA CYS A 122 4.19 -9.45 -2.36
C CYS A 122 4.86 -8.27 -1.64
N LEU A 123 4.18 -7.75 -0.62
CA LEU A 123 4.68 -6.62 0.17
C LEU A 123 5.46 -7.11 1.39
N ASN A 124 6.64 -6.53 1.61
CA ASN A 124 7.49 -6.82 2.77
C ASN A 124 7.93 -5.51 3.43
N THR A 125 7.94 -5.50 4.76
CA THR A 125 8.47 -4.40 5.57
C THR A 125 9.87 -4.75 6.04
N GLU A 126 10.85 -3.93 5.68
CA GLU A 126 12.24 -4.04 6.11
C GLU A 126 12.55 -2.95 7.14
N VAL A 127 12.77 -3.36 8.40
CA VAL A 127 13.22 -2.46 9.47
C VAL A 127 14.75 -2.43 9.47
N ARG A 128 15.33 -1.24 9.32
CA ARG A 128 16.78 -1.02 9.35
C ARG A 128 17.11 0.08 10.37
N ALA A 129 18.38 0.17 10.78
CA ALA A 129 18.86 1.27 11.62
C ALA A 129 18.60 2.67 11.00
N THR A 130 18.50 2.75 9.67
CA THR A 130 18.25 3.99 8.90
C THR A 130 16.76 4.28 8.65
N GLY A 131 15.87 3.49 9.22
CA GLY A 131 14.42 3.62 9.12
C GLY A 131 13.73 2.41 8.48
N ILE A 132 12.42 2.56 8.27
CA ILE A 132 11.56 1.53 7.69
C ILE A 132 11.53 1.69 6.17
N TYR A 133 11.59 0.56 5.47
CA TYR A 133 11.45 0.48 4.02
C TYR A 133 10.37 -0.53 3.66
N TYR A 134 9.63 -0.24 2.62
CA TYR A 134 8.62 -1.11 2.05
C TYR A 134 9.13 -1.64 0.71
N LEU A 135 9.21 -2.98 0.60
CA LEU A 135 9.61 -3.68 -0.60
C LEU A 135 8.38 -4.33 -1.23
N ILE A 136 8.00 -3.84 -2.41
CA ILE A 136 6.93 -4.35 -3.25
C ILE A 136 7.56 -5.28 -4.28
N ASN A 137 7.46 -6.59 -4.09
CA ASN A 137 7.91 -7.58 -5.07
C ASN A 137 6.75 -7.96 -5.99
N LEU A 138 7.03 -8.08 -7.28
CA LEU A 138 6.04 -8.38 -8.30
C LEU A 138 6.39 -9.66 -9.03
N ASN A 139 5.42 -10.56 -9.11
CA ASN A 139 5.61 -11.82 -9.81
C ASN A 139 5.67 -11.60 -11.32
N SER A 140 6.31 -12.54 -12.01
CA SER A 140 6.37 -12.58 -13.46
C SER A 140 4.96 -12.65 -14.07
N THR A 141 4.72 -11.88 -15.14
CA THR A 141 3.50 -11.99 -15.96
C THR A 141 3.57 -13.12 -17.00
N ASN A 142 4.74 -13.73 -17.20
CA ASN A 142 4.92 -14.84 -18.14
C ASN A 142 4.24 -16.12 -17.62
N GLU A 143 3.33 -16.68 -18.40
CA GLU A 143 2.64 -17.96 -18.13
C GLU A 143 3.63 -19.11 -17.91
N GLY A 144 4.76 -19.12 -18.65
CA GLY A 144 5.82 -20.10 -18.46
C GLY A 144 6.52 -20.03 -17.10
N HIS A 145 6.29 -18.97 -16.32
CA HIS A 145 6.84 -18.77 -14.98
C HIS A 145 5.82 -18.97 -13.86
N GLU A 146 4.63 -19.53 -14.13
CA GLU A 146 3.61 -19.79 -13.10
C GLU A 146 4.13 -20.60 -11.90
N ARG A 147 5.09 -21.51 -12.15
CA ARG A 147 5.71 -22.34 -11.09
C ARG A 147 6.89 -21.68 -10.38
N TRP A 148 7.36 -20.53 -10.85
CA TRP A 148 8.53 -19.87 -10.24
C TRP A 148 8.16 -19.31 -8.87
N GLY A 149 8.89 -19.74 -7.85
CA GLY A 149 8.66 -19.27 -6.48
C GLY A 149 7.39 -19.80 -5.83
N GLN A 150 6.69 -20.80 -6.42
CA GLN A 150 5.53 -21.44 -5.78
C GLN A 150 5.85 -22.01 -4.40
N HIS A 151 7.07 -22.51 -4.18
CA HIS A 151 7.51 -23.00 -2.87
C HIS A 151 7.75 -21.89 -1.82
N LEU A 152 7.79 -20.62 -2.24
CA LEU A 152 7.86 -19.44 -1.38
C LEU A 152 6.50 -18.73 -1.27
N GLU A 153 5.49 -19.24 -1.98
CA GLU A 153 4.17 -18.66 -1.99
C GLU A 153 3.50 -18.89 -0.64
N VAL A 154 3.26 -17.78 0.05
CA VAL A 154 2.43 -17.76 1.25
C VAL A 154 1.01 -17.41 0.78
N PRO A 155 -0.02 -18.18 1.21
CA PRO A 155 -1.42 -17.84 0.96
C PRO A 155 -1.75 -16.40 1.41
N GLU A 156 -2.70 -15.76 0.74
CA GLU A 156 -3.01 -14.34 0.99
C GLU A 156 -3.66 -14.09 2.36
N ASP A 157 -4.24 -15.12 2.96
CA ASP A 157 -4.95 -15.12 4.24
C ASP A 157 -4.06 -15.48 5.45
N VAL A 158 -2.75 -15.63 5.26
CA VAL A 158 -1.84 -16.02 6.34
C VAL A 158 -1.23 -14.82 7.06
N ILE A 159 -1.47 -14.75 8.37
CA ILE A 159 -0.80 -13.80 9.27
C ILE A 159 0.68 -14.19 9.41
N LYS A 160 1.58 -13.31 8.96
CA LYS A 160 3.03 -13.55 9.04
C LYS A 160 3.65 -13.16 10.38
N LYS A 161 3.10 -12.15 11.06
CA LYS A 161 3.66 -11.59 12.29
C LYS A 161 2.58 -10.85 13.07
N ILE A 162 2.60 -11.00 14.39
CA ILE A 162 1.80 -10.22 15.35
C ILE A 162 2.76 -9.61 16.35
N GLU A 163 2.63 -8.31 16.62
CA GLU A 163 3.45 -7.59 17.61
C GLU A 163 2.54 -6.77 18.54
N ALA A 164 2.78 -6.88 19.84
CA ALA A 164 2.12 -6.03 20.82
C ALA A 164 2.72 -4.62 20.78
N VAL A 165 1.87 -3.60 20.66
CA VAL A 165 2.27 -2.19 20.72
C VAL A 165 1.72 -1.57 22.01
N SER A 166 2.50 -0.79 22.74
CA SER A 166 2.00 -0.03 23.88
C SER A 166 1.32 1.27 23.39
N TYR A 167 0.14 1.60 23.92
CA TYR A 167 -0.61 2.82 23.57
C TYR A 167 -1.39 3.32 24.78
N ASP A 168 -1.39 4.63 24.95
CA ASP A 168 -2.16 5.36 25.95
C ASP A 168 -2.84 6.54 25.22
N GLY A 169 -4.18 6.62 25.26
CA GLY A 169 -4.95 7.58 24.48
C GLY A 169 -6.42 7.18 24.26
N GLU A 170 -7.18 8.09 23.64
CA GLU A 170 -8.60 7.90 23.32
C GLU A 170 -8.80 7.16 22.00
N VAL A 171 -9.82 6.29 21.97
CA VAL A 171 -10.16 5.44 20.82
C VAL A 171 -11.49 5.89 20.23
N TRP A 172 -11.50 6.15 18.94
CA TRP A 172 -12.69 6.55 18.18
C TRP A 172 -13.11 5.43 17.23
N ASP A 173 -14.41 5.21 17.15
CA ASP A 173 -15.02 4.15 16.34
C ASP A 173 -15.71 4.75 15.10
N PHE A 174 -15.60 4.04 13.98
CA PHE A 174 -16.29 4.36 12.73
C PHE A 174 -16.78 3.06 12.10
N GLU A 175 -18.01 3.07 11.58
CA GLU A 175 -18.64 1.93 10.91
C GLU A 175 -19.04 2.33 9.49
N THR A 176 -18.76 1.45 8.53
CA THR A 176 -19.29 1.53 7.16
C THR A 176 -20.51 0.64 7.03
N GLU A 177 -21.37 0.94 6.05
CA GLU A 177 -22.57 0.13 5.76
C GLU A 177 -22.22 -1.33 5.40
N ASP A 178 -21.04 -1.56 4.83
CA ASP A 178 -20.54 -2.89 4.46
C ASP A 178 -19.69 -3.56 5.55
N HIS A 179 -19.53 -2.92 6.73
CA HIS A 179 -18.77 -3.39 7.89
C HIS A 179 -17.29 -3.74 7.61
N VAL A 180 -16.74 -3.30 6.49
CA VAL A 180 -15.35 -3.55 6.10
C VAL A 180 -14.64 -2.26 5.77
N PHE A 181 -13.38 -2.19 6.18
CA PHE A 181 -12.49 -1.10 5.81
C PHE A 181 -11.28 -1.64 5.07
N HIS A 182 -10.67 -0.80 4.25
CA HIS A 182 -9.29 -1.01 3.82
C HIS A 182 -8.38 -0.25 4.77
N ALA A 183 -7.47 -0.97 5.43
CA ALA A 183 -6.44 -0.33 6.26
C ALA A 183 -5.15 -1.13 6.18
N GLY A 184 -4.01 -0.48 6.43
CA GLY A 184 -2.74 -1.14 6.13
C GLY A 184 -2.28 -0.88 4.70
N LEU A 185 -1.06 -1.30 4.43
CA LEU A 185 -0.50 -1.30 3.09
C LEU A 185 -0.91 -2.57 2.34
N GLY A 186 -1.28 -2.45 1.05
CA GLY A 186 -1.63 -3.61 0.22
C GLY A 186 -3.14 -3.76 0.05
N ARG A 187 -3.67 -4.97 0.23
CA ARG A 187 -5.09 -5.33 -0.02
C ARG A 187 -5.82 -5.79 1.24
N ASN A 188 -5.36 -5.36 2.41
CA ASN A 188 -5.95 -5.77 3.68
C ASN A 188 -7.36 -5.20 3.82
N LEU A 189 -8.33 -6.10 3.93
CA LEU A 189 -9.66 -5.78 4.41
C LEU A 189 -9.71 -6.14 5.88
N VAL A 190 -10.32 -5.26 6.65
CA VAL A 190 -10.31 -5.30 8.11
C VAL A 190 -11.71 -5.02 8.59
N HIS A 191 -12.18 -5.89 9.47
CA HIS A 191 -13.37 -5.74 10.27
C HIS A 191 -12.93 -5.64 11.73
N ASN A 192 -13.69 -4.88 12.50
CA ASN A 192 -13.49 -4.74 13.93
C ASN A 192 -14.61 -5.46 14.66
N THR A 193 -14.29 -6.30 15.64
CA THR A 193 -15.30 -6.86 16.57
C THR A 193 -14.95 -6.50 18.00
N GLY A 194 -15.92 -6.11 18.82
CA GLY A 194 -15.60 -5.72 20.19
C GLY A 194 -16.79 -5.28 21.04
N PRO A 195 -16.52 -4.77 22.25
CA PRO A 195 -17.55 -4.42 23.22
C PRO A 195 -18.56 -3.43 22.64
N ARG A 196 -19.84 -3.61 22.99
CA ARG A 196 -21.01 -2.80 22.55
C ARG A 196 -21.49 -3.03 21.12
N ARG A 197 -21.02 -4.08 20.43
CA ARG A 197 -21.64 -4.52 19.17
C ARG A 197 -23.07 -5.02 19.41
N GLY A 198 -23.91 -4.85 18.39
CA GLY A 198 -25.28 -5.34 18.41
C GLY A 198 -25.37 -6.87 18.48
N ASP A 199 -26.49 -7.39 18.95
CA ASP A 199 -26.75 -8.82 19.13
C ASP A 199 -26.90 -9.62 17.81
N VAL A 200 -26.87 -8.95 16.67
CA VAL A 200 -26.86 -9.54 15.32
C VAL A 200 -25.50 -10.13 14.91
N PHE A 201 -24.42 -9.76 15.61
CA PHE A 201 -23.07 -10.25 15.34
C PHE A 201 -22.78 -11.52 16.14
N VAL A 202 -22.09 -12.49 15.52
CA VAL A 202 -21.98 -13.86 16.03
C VAL A 202 -21.47 -13.94 17.48
N GLU A 203 -20.48 -13.12 17.84
CA GLU A 203 -19.89 -13.08 19.19
C GLU A 203 -20.86 -12.49 20.21
N SER A 204 -21.58 -11.44 19.81
CA SER A 204 -22.58 -10.77 20.65
C SER A 204 -23.83 -11.63 20.80
N THR A 205 -24.25 -12.33 19.74
CA THR A 205 -25.33 -13.31 19.78
C THR A 205 -24.97 -14.47 20.70
N PHE A 206 -23.74 -14.99 20.63
CA PHE A 206 -23.29 -16.06 21.53
C PHE A 206 -23.21 -15.58 22.97
N ALA A 207 -22.63 -14.41 23.22
CA ALA A 207 -22.56 -13.84 24.57
C ALA A 207 -23.97 -13.61 25.16
N ARG A 208 -24.91 -13.09 24.35
CA ARG A 208 -26.32 -12.92 24.75
C ARG A 208 -26.97 -14.26 25.08
N GLN A 209 -26.85 -15.26 24.21
CA GLN A 209 -27.41 -16.59 24.46
C GLN A 209 -26.83 -17.21 25.73
N VAL A 210 -25.52 -17.13 25.95
CA VAL A 210 -24.89 -17.62 27.18
C VAL A 210 -25.44 -16.90 28.42
N ALA A 211 -25.53 -15.57 28.38
CA ALA A 211 -26.08 -14.79 29.50
C ALA A 211 -27.56 -15.12 29.78
N GLU A 212 -28.37 -15.33 28.74
CA GLU A 212 -29.77 -15.74 28.88
C GLU A 212 -29.89 -17.16 29.46
N ILE A 213 -29.02 -18.08 29.05
CA ILE A 213 -28.94 -19.44 29.61
C ILE A 213 -28.56 -19.39 31.09
N GLU A 214 -27.53 -18.63 31.45
CA GLU A 214 -27.08 -18.46 32.84
C GLU A 214 -28.14 -17.80 33.72
N ALA A 215 -28.97 -16.92 33.13
CA ALA A 215 -30.11 -16.30 33.79
C ALA A 215 -31.37 -17.19 33.84
N GLY A 216 -31.35 -18.38 33.23
CA GLY A 216 -32.49 -19.30 33.16
C GLY A 216 -33.63 -18.81 32.25
N LEU A 217 -33.34 -17.88 31.33
CA LEU A 217 -34.31 -17.30 30.41
C LEU A 217 -34.51 -18.15 29.15
N CYS A 218 -33.57 -19.04 28.84
CA CYS A 218 -33.68 -19.99 27.73
C CYS A 218 -32.98 -21.32 28.05
N GLU A 219 -33.31 -22.35 27.26
CA GLU A 219 -32.68 -23.67 27.36
C GLU A 219 -31.18 -23.58 27.08
N PRO A 220 -30.34 -24.45 27.70
CA PRO A 220 -28.87 -24.42 27.56
C PRO A 220 -28.39 -24.94 26.19
N VAL A 221 -28.87 -24.30 25.12
CA VAL A 221 -28.63 -24.63 23.73
C VAL A 221 -28.24 -23.35 22.99
N VAL A 222 -26.99 -23.29 22.53
CA VAL A 222 -26.49 -22.18 21.71
C VAL A 222 -26.81 -22.45 20.24
N GLN A 223 -27.63 -21.59 19.64
CA GLN A 223 -27.92 -21.58 18.21
C GLN A 223 -26.81 -20.85 17.46
N ALA A 224 -26.28 -21.48 16.42
CA ALA A 224 -25.26 -20.91 15.54
C ALA A 224 -25.70 -20.98 14.07
N GLY A 225 -25.26 -20.01 13.28
CA GLY A 225 -25.41 -20.05 11.83
C GLY A 225 -24.43 -21.03 11.17
N ASP A 226 -24.20 -20.87 9.86
CA ASP A 226 -23.25 -21.71 9.12
C ASP A 226 -21.83 -21.65 9.75
N LEU A 227 -21.31 -22.85 10.04
CA LEU A 227 -20.01 -23.10 10.66
C LEU A 227 -18.92 -23.48 9.65
N ASN A 228 -19.26 -23.66 8.38
CA ASN A 228 -18.27 -23.92 7.33
C ASN A 228 -17.28 -22.75 7.12
N PRO A 229 -17.69 -21.46 7.20
CA PRO A 229 -16.76 -20.35 7.04
C PRO A 229 -15.74 -20.29 8.17
N ARG A 230 -14.45 -20.20 7.81
CA ARG A 230 -13.42 -19.76 8.75
C ARG A 230 -13.53 -18.25 8.92
N ARG A 231 -13.78 -17.82 10.15
CA ARG A 231 -13.82 -16.41 10.55
C ARG A 231 -12.55 -16.10 11.33
N ASP A 232 -11.91 -14.99 11.00
CA ASP A 232 -10.89 -14.36 11.81
C ASP A 232 -11.55 -13.34 12.74
N TYR A 233 -11.14 -13.33 14.00
CA TYR A 233 -11.63 -12.37 14.99
C TYR A 233 -10.50 -11.42 15.33
N SER A 234 -10.69 -10.14 15.01
CA SER A 234 -9.75 -9.09 15.36
C SER A 234 -10.44 -8.13 16.33
N ASP A 235 -9.87 -8.00 17.52
CA ASP A 235 -10.41 -7.10 18.53
C ASP A 235 -10.39 -5.67 18.00
N VAL A 236 -11.52 -4.98 18.15
CA VAL A 236 -11.72 -3.60 17.69
C VAL A 236 -10.62 -2.67 18.19
N ARG A 237 -10.10 -2.91 19.40
CA ARG A 237 -9.04 -2.10 19.99
C ARG A 237 -7.72 -2.30 19.26
N ASP A 238 -7.46 -3.50 18.74
CA ASP A 238 -6.25 -3.81 17.97
C ASP A 238 -6.34 -3.29 16.54
N ILE A 239 -7.52 -3.39 15.92
CA ILE A 239 -7.77 -2.87 14.56
C ILE A 239 -7.72 -1.34 14.53
N VAL A 240 -8.39 -0.67 15.46
CA VAL A 240 -8.38 0.80 15.55
C VAL A 240 -6.97 1.32 15.85
N ARG A 241 -6.23 0.64 16.72
CA ARG A 241 -4.80 0.90 16.92
C ARG A 241 -4.01 0.77 15.62
N GLY A 242 -4.29 -0.25 14.82
CA GLY A 242 -3.72 -0.42 13.49
C GLY A 242 -4.01 0.77 12.57
N TYR A 243 -5.24 1.29 12.58
CA TYR A 243 -5.64 2.44 11.75
C TYR A 243 -4.96 3.71 12.20
N TRP A 244 -4.90 3.95 13.50
CA TRP A 244 -4.21 5.10 14.08
C TRP A 244 -2.73 5.13 13.69
N LEU A 245 -2.03 4.01 13.87
CA LEU A 245 -0.64 3.88 13.47
C LEU A 245 -0.45 4.08 11.97
N LEU A 246 -1.43 3.70 11.15
CA LEU A 246 -1.41 3.96 9.72
C LEU A 246 -1.53 5.44 9.38
N LEU A 247 -2.35 6.19 10.12
CA LEU A 247 -2.58 7.61 9.86
C LEU A 247 -1.43 8.47 10.39
N GLU A 248 -0.79 8.09 11.50
CA GLU A 248 0.33 8.83 12.07
C GLU A 248 1.71 8.47 11.48
N ARG A 249 1.90 7.21 11.09
CA ARG A 249 3.22 6.66 10.74
C ARG A 249 3.24 5.95 9.39
N GLY A 250 2.08 5.91 8.71
CA GLY A 250 1.86 5.31 7.39
C GLY A 250 1.62 6.34 6.29
#